data_AF-A0A3B9GLD5-F1
#
_entry.id   AF-A0A3B9GLD5-F1
#
_cell.length_a   1.000
_cell.length_b   1.000
_cell.length_c   1.000
_cell.angle_alpha   90.00
_cell.angle_beta   90.00
_cell.angle_gamma   90.00
#
_symmetry.space_group_name_H-M   'P 1'
#
loop_
_entity.id
_entity.type
_entity.pdbx_description
1 polymer ?
#
loop_
_entity_poly.entity_id
_entity_poly.type
_entity_poly.pdbx_seq_one_letter_code
_entity_poly.pdbx_strand_id
1 'polypeptide(L)' 'MVVEAPAGSGALISADFALEEGRDLFVAKATLKGPRSAGSDRLYEDGAVAVERFEDIADDWRQSACVFYCAARA' A
#
# COMPACT_ATOMS: atom_id res chain seq x y z
N MET A 1 -4.97 2.25 2.43
CA MET A 1 -3.97 1.94 3.47
C MET A 1 -4.54 0.89 4.42
N VAL A 2 -3.79 -0.16 4.71
CA VAL A 2 -4.13 -1.19 5.70
C VAL A 2 -3.19 -1.04 6.90
N VAL A 3 -3.74 -0.85 8.10
CA VAL A 3 -2.92 -0.68 9.31
C VAL A 3 -2.47 -2.01 9.86
N GLU A 4 -3.37 -2.98 10.06
CA GLU A 4 -3.04 -4.32 10.55
C GLU A 4 -4.09 -5.27 9.98
N ALA A 5 -3.68 -6.41 9.44
CA ALA A 5 -4.60 -7.40 8.92
C ALA A 5 -4.10 -8.83 9.18
N PRO A 6 -4.82 -9.64 9.96
CA PRO A 6 -4.57 -11.08 10.02
C PRO A 6 -4.98 -11.76 8.70
N ALA A 7 -4.52 -13.00 8.52
CA ALA A 7 -4.94 -13.82 7.39
C ALA A 7 -6.47 -14.03 7.39
N GLY A 8 -7.10 -13.90 6.22
CA GLY A 8 -8.56 -14.01 6.06
C GLY A 8 -9.36 -12.83 6.64
N SER A 9 -8.70 -11.74 7.05
CA SER A 9 -9.38 -10.52 7.50
C SER A 9 -10.21 -9.89 6.39
N GLY A 10 -11.37 -9.31 6.75
CA GLY A 10 -12.18 -8.52 5.82
C GLY A 10 -11.45 -7.28 5.26
N ALA A 11 -10.40 -6.80 5.94
CA ALA A 11 -9.53 -5.75 5.41
C ALA A 11 -8.83 -6.15 4.11
N LEU A 12 -8.54 -7.44 3.92
CA LEU A 12 -7.94 -7.96 2.69
C LEU A 12 -8.91 -7.89 1.51
N ILE A 13 -10.21 -8.10 1.75
CA ILE A 13 -11.25 -7.94 0.71
C ILE A 13 -11.27 -6.49 0.19
N SER A 14 -11.19 -5.50 1.10
CA SER A 14 -11.10 -4.09 0.69
C SER A 14 -9.79 -3.74 0.00
N ALA A 15 -8.69 -4.41 0.37
CA ALA A 15 -7.40 -4.24 -0.28
C ALA A 15 -7.43 -4.78 -1.72
N ASP A 16 -7.95 -5.99 -1.92
CA ASP A 16 -8.10 -6.63 -3.23
C ASP A 16 -9.00 -5.79 -4.13
N PHE A 17 -10.16 -5.36 -3.64
CA PHE A 17 -11.05 -4.49 -4.41
C PHE A 17 -10.39 -3.15 -4.79
N ALA A 18 -9.56 -2.58 -3.93
CA ALA A 18 -8.83 -1.35 -4.27
C ALA A 18 -7.82 -1.58 -5.40
N LEU A 19 -7.12 -2.72 -5.40
CA LEU A 19 -6.18 -3.08 -6.46
C LEU A 19 -6.88 -3.37 -7.79
N GLU A 20 -8.04 -4.05 -7.76
CA GLU A 20 -8.86 -4.30 -8.95
C GLU A 20 -9.30 -3.00 -9.65
N GLU A 21 -9.60 -1.96 -8.87
CA GLU A 21 -9.94 -0.63 -9.38
C GLU A 21 -8.70 0.22 -9.76
N GLY A 22 -7.50 -0.36 -9.74
CA GLY A 22 -6.26 0.33 -10.10
C GLY A 22 -5.84 1.41 -9.11
N ARG A 23 -6.20 1.26 -7.82
CA ARG A 23 -5.83 2.21 -6.76
C ARG A 23 -4.55 1.78 -6.06
N ASP A 24 -3.80 2.75 -5.58
CA ASP A 24 -2.59 2.48 -4.79
C ASP A 24 -2.93 1.84 -3.44
N LEU A 25 -2.14 0.84 -3.07
CA LEU A 25 -2.25 0.14 -1.81
C LEU A 25 -1.01 0.34 -0.95
N PHE A 26 -1.25 0.82 0.28
CA PHE A 26 -0.22 1.08 1.29
C PHE A 26 -0.48 0.24 2.53
N VAL A 27 0.58 -0.13 3.25
CA VAL A 27 0.52 -0.82 4.55
C VAL A 27 1.28 -0.05 5.62
N ALA A 28 0.80 -0.09 6.87
CA ALA A 28 1.53 0.54 7.98
C ALA A 28 2.77 -0.28 8.32
N LYS A 29 3.94 0.35 8.27
CA LYS A 29 5.21 -0.32 8.57
C LYS A 29 5.33 -0.74 10.04
N ALA A 30 4.71 0.01 10.95
CA ALA A 30 4.81 -0.21 12.40
C ALA A 30 4.23 -1.55 12.89
N THR A 31 3.33 -2.16 12.11
CA THR A 31 2.60 -3.37 12.50
C THR A 31 3.08 -4.62 11.75
N LEU A 32 3.96 -4.46 10.75
CA LEU A 32 4.53 -5.57 9.99
C LEU A 32 5.28 -6.53 10.91
N LYS A 33 5.21 -7.83 10.61
CA LYS A 33 5.78 -8.93 11.40
C LYS A 33 5.26 -9.00 12.86
N GLY A 34 4.12 -8.37 13.12
CA GLY A 34 3.40 -8.45 14.38
C GLY A 34 2.54 -9.73 14.52
N PRO A 35 1.93 -9.96 15.69
CA PRO A 35 1.16 -11.19 15.94
C PRO A 35 -0.09 -11.35 15.07
N ARG A 36 -0.62 -10.26 14.49
CA ARG A 36 -1.78 -10.30 13.57
C ARG A 36 -1.49 -9.63 12.23
N SER A 37 -0.23 -9.64 11.79
CA SER A 37 0.18 -9.01 10.54
C SER A 37 0.17 -9.93 9.33
N ALA A 38 -0.14 -11.23 9.47
CA ALA A 38 0.03 -12.20 8.40
C ALA A 38 -0.61 -11.80 7.04
N GLY A 39 -1.75 -11.09 7.07
CA GLY A 39 -2.36 -10.53 5.87
C GLY A 39 -1.66 -9.27 5.37
N SER A 40 -1.35 -8.32 6.25
CA SER A 40 -0.60 -7.10 5.88
C SER A 40 0.84 -7.37 5.42
N ASP A 41 1.49 -8.39 5.97
CA ASP A 41 2.82 -8.85 5.56
C ASP A 41 2.76 -9.44 4.15
N ARG A 42 1.73 -10.22 3.86
CA ARG A 42 1.50 -10.72 2.50
C ARG A 42 1.26 -9.59 1.51
N LEU A 43 0.43 -8.59 1.86
CA LEU A 43 0.25 -7.41 1.00
C LEU A 43 1.57 -6.70 0.73
N TYR A 44 2.45 -6.58 1.74
CA TYR A 44 3.79 -6.02 1.57
C TYR A 44 4.67 -6.86 0.64
N GLU A 45 4.68 -8.18 0.82
CA GLU A 45 5.40 -9.14 -0.05
C GLU A 45 4.90 -9.09 -1.51
N ASP A 46 3.59 -8.88 -1.69
CA ASP A 46 2.92 -8.73 -2.99
C ASP A 46 3.15 -7.32 -3.62
N GLY A 47 3.86 -6.42 -2.94
CA GLY A 47 4.31 -5.14 -3.49
C GLY A 47 3.60 -3.89 -2.97
N ALA A 48 2.72 -4.01 -1.97
CA ALA A 48 2.14 -2.84 -1.32
C ALA A 48 3.23 -2.02 -0.61
N VAL A 49 3.15 -0.69 -0.70
CA VAL A 49 4.19 0.19 -0.15
C VAL A 49 4.02 0.33 1.37
N ALA A 50 5.09 0.04 2.12
CA ALA A 50 5.11 0.23 3.56
C ALA A 50 5.40 1.68 3.93
N VAL A 51 4.53 2.29 4.74
CA VAL A 51 4.61 3.70 5.14
C VAL A 51 4.59 3.86 6.67
N GLU A 52 5.31 4.85 7.18
CA GLU A 52 5.34 5.18 8.61
C GLU A 52 4.49 6.42 8.92
N ARG A 53 4.39 7.33 7.96
CA ARG A 53 3.69 8.62 8.11
C ARG A 53 3.02 9.03 6.80
N PHE A 54 2.13 10.01 6.88
CA PHE A 54 1.38 10.50 5.72
C PHE A 54 2.30 11.07 4.63
N GLU A 55 3.42 11.69 5.02
CA GLU A 55 4.39 12.27 4.09
C GLU A 55 4.94 11.23 3.11
N ASP A 56 5.11 9.97 3.54
CA ASP A 56 5.62 8.91 2.68
C ASP A 56 4.64 8.62 1.53
N ILE A 57 3.33 8.67 1.78
CA ILE A 57 2.28 8.52 0.76
C ILE A 57 2.28 9.74 -0.18
N ALA A 58 2.36 10.94 0.39
CA ALA A 58 2.38 12.17 -0.40
C ALA A 58 3.61 12.25 -1.32
N ASP A 59 4.76 11.78 -0.84
CA ASP A 59 6.00 11.71 -1.62
C ASP A 59 5.91 10.66 -2.74
N ASP A 60 5.36 9.48 -2.45
CA ASP A 60 5.12 8.42 -3.45
C ASP A 60 4.23 8.93 -4.60
N TRP A 61 3.09 9.54 -4.28
CA TRP A 61 2.20 10.12 -5.28
C TRP A 61 2.85 11.25 -6.09
N ARG A 62 3.69 12.09 -5.47
CA ARG A 62 4.43 13.12 -6.20
C ARG A 62 5.45 12.51 -7.16
N GLN A 63 6.14 11.45 -6.76
CA GLN A 63 7.11 10.76 -7.62
C GLN A 63 6.41 10.10 -8.81
N SER A 64 5.32 9.38 -8.56
CA SER A 64 4.49 8.77 -9.60
C SER A 64 3.96 9.83 -10.58
N ALA A 65 3.42 10.94 -10.08
CA ALA A 65 2.97 12.04 -10.93
C ALA A 65 4.11 12.68 -11.74
N CYS A 66 5.30 12.83 -11.16
CA CYS A 66 6.48 13.35 -11.86
C CYS A 66 6.90 12.43 -13.02
N VAL A 67 6.93 11.11 -12.82
CA VAL A 67 7.26 10.14 -13.87
C VAL A 67 6.25 10.23 -15.02
N PHE A 68 4.95 10.27 -14.72
CA PHE A 68 3.92 10.47 -15.76
C PHE A 68 4.05 11.82 -16.46
N TYR A 69 4.35 12.90 -15.73
CA TYR A 69 4.46 14.24 -16.30
C TYR A 69 5.71 14.43 -17.17
N CYS A 70 6.84 13.81 -16.82
CA CYS A 70 8.05 13.81 -17.66
C CYS A 70 7.88 12.91 -18.88
N ALA A 71 7.25 11.74 -18.75
CA ALA A 71 6.97 10.83 -19.86
C ALA A 71 5.95 11.41 -20.87
N ALA A 72 4.95 12.15 -20.40
CA ALA A 72 3.93 12.77 -21.26
C ALA A 72 4.41 14.03 -22.01
N ARG A 73 5.64 14.50 -21.74
CA ARG A 73 6.25 15.69 -22.38
C ARG A 73 7.45 15.36 -23.27
N ALA A 74 7.79 14.08 -23.46
CA ALA A 74 8.87 13.61 -24.33
C ALA A 74 8.36 13.25 -25.73
#